data_AF-A0A2U3QZG5-F1
#
_entry.id   AF-A0A2U3QZG5-F1
#
_cell.length_a   1.000
_cell.length_b   1.000
_cell.length_c   1.000
_cell.angle_alpha   90.00
_cell.angle_beta   90.00
_cell.angle_gamma   90.00
#
_symmetry.space_group_name_H-M   'P 1'
#
loop_
_entity.id
_entity.type
_entity.pdbx_description
1 polymer ?
#
loop_
_entity_poly.entity_id
_entity_poly.type
_entity_poly.pdbx_seq_one_letter_code
_entity_poly.pdbx_strand_id
1 'polypeptide(L)' 'MVDILRKADGLKKIKKNKLNLEEQLLMDLEYLREYRTYFHIGQNYGISES' A
#
# COMPACT_ATOMS: atom_id res chain seq x y z
N MET A 1 -3.89 9.17 -10.28
CA MET A 1 -3.95 7.76 -9.83
C MET A 1 -4.46 7.66 -8.38
N VAL A 2 -3.89 8.43 -7.44
CA VAL A 2 -4.36 8.52 -6.04
C VAL A 2 -5.83 8.93 -5.92
N ASP A 3 -6.32 9.86 -6.76
CA ASP A 3 -7.73 10.26 -6.77
C ASP A 3 -8.70 9.11 -7.12
N ILE A 4 -8.30 8.23 -8.04
CA ILE A 4 -9.06 7.03 -8.43
C ILE A 4 -9.10 6.04 -7.27
N LEU A 5 -7.96 5.83 -6.61
CA LEU A 5 -7.87 4.98 -5.42
C LEU A 5 -8.72 5.54 -4.27
N ARG A 6 -8.75 6.86 -4.09
CA ARG A 6 -9.57 7.51 -3.05
C ARG A 6 -11.05 7.30 -3.29
N LYS A 7 -11.49 7.41 -4.56
CA LYS A 7 -12.86 7.11 -4.96
C LYS A 7 -13.21 5.62 -4.72
N ALA A 8 -12.27 4.72 -5.00
CA ALA A 8 -12.45 3.29 -4.75
C ALA A 8 -12.47 2.93 -3.26
N ASP A 9 -11.63 3.57 -2.44
CA ASP A 9 -11.56 3.36 -1.00
C ASP A 9 -12.87 3.80 -0.31
N GLY A 10 -13.48 4.90 -0.76
CA GLY A 10 -14.79 5.34 -0.27
C GLY A 10 -15.94 4.35 -0.54
N LEU A 11 -15.78 3.43 -1.50
CA LEU A 11 -16.74 2.34 -1.77
C LEU A 11 -16.41 1.07 -1.00
N LYS A 12 -15.20 0.94 -0.47
CA LYS A 12 -14.70 -0.25 0.20
C LYS A 12 -15.21 -0.27 1.65
N LYS A 13 -16.05 -1.26 2.00
CA LYS A 13 -16.56 -1.45 3.38
C LYS A 13 -15.53 -2.05 4.36
N ILE A 14 -14.24 -2.11 3.97
CA ILE A 14 -13.20 -2.80 4.74
C ILE A 14 -12.52 -1.81 5.69
N LYS A 15 -12.08 -2.33 6.84
CA LYS A 15 -11.39 -1.59 7.90
C LYS A 15 -10.23 -0.76 7.33
N LYS A 16 -10.10 0.49 7.79
CA LYS A 16 -9.03 1.40 7.37
C LYS A 16 -7.68 0.73 7.56
N ASN A 17 -6.88 0.71 6.49
CA ASN A 17 -5.50 0.27 6.55
C ASN A 17 -4.70 1.24 7.44
N LYS A 18 -3.62 0.72 8.04
CA LYS A 18 -2.72 1.50 8.91
C LYS A 18 -1.91 2.55 8.12
N LEU A 19 -1.76 2.34 6.82
CA LEU A 19 -0.97 3.18 5.91
C LEU A 19 -1.86 4.16 5.16
N ASN A 20 -1.28 5.31 4.81
CA ASN A 20 -1.93 6.24 3.92
C ASN A 20 -2.04 5.66 2.51
N LEU A 21 -3.07 6.08 1.79
CA LEU A 21 -3.36 5.61 0.44
C LEU A 21 -2.17 5.81 -0.53
N GLU A 22 -1.43 6.91 -0.33
CA GLU A 22 -0.24 7.26 -1.10
C GLU A 22 0.93 6.33 -0.78
N GLU A 23 1.13 5.98 0.49
CA GLU A 23 2.18 5.05 0.93
C GLU A 23 1.90 3.63 0.42
N GLN A 24 0.63 3.21 0.41
CA GLN A 24 0.25 1.94 -0.20
C GLN A 24 0.59 1.90 -1.68
N LEU A 25 0.21 2.94 -2.43
CA LEU A 25 0.53 3.02 -3.85
C LEU A 25 2.04 3.01 -4.10
N LEU A 26 2.82 3.71 -3.27
CA LEU A 26 4.27 3.74 -3.38
C LEU A 26 4.86 2.35 -3.15
N MET A 27 4.45 1.66 -2.09
CA MET A 27 4.85 0.29 -1.81
C MET A 27 4.52 -0.66 -2.98
N ASP A 28 3.33 -0.58 -3.56
CA ASP A 28 2.94 -1.42 -4.70
C ASP A 28 3.84 -1.16 -5.92
N LEU A 29 4.21 0.11 -6.16
CA LEU A 29 5.11 0.47 -7.25
C LEU A 29 6.55 -0.01 -7.01
N GLU A 30 7.05 0.06 -5.78
CA GLU A 30 8.37 -0.49 -5.42
C GLU A 30 8.40 -2.01 -5.60
N TYR A 31 7.33 -2.71 -5.20
CA TYR A 31 7.20 -4.15 -5.41
C TYR A 31 7.21 -4.50 -6.90
N LEU A 32 6.38 -3.83 -7.71
CA LEU A 32 6.21 -4.13 -9.13
C LEU A 32 7.41 -3.73 -10.00
N ARG A 33 8.07 -2.60 -9.67
CA ARG A 33 9.12 -2.03 -10.51
C ARG A 33 10.52 -2.47 -10.10
N GLU A 34 10.78 -2.59 -8.80
CA GLU A 34 12.11 -2.92 -8.28
C GLU A 34 12.23 -4.38 -7.84
N TYR A 35 11.14 -5.19 -7.94
CA TYR A 35 11.09 -6.57 -7.43
C TYR A 35 11.56 -6.68 -5.97
N ARG A 36 11.36 -5.61 -5.18
CA ARG A 36 11.69 -5.63 -3.75
C ARG A 36 10.80 -6.65 -3.06
N THR A 37 11.38 -7.47 -2.18
CA THR A 37 10.61 -8.46 -1.43
C THR A 37 9.69 -7.78 -0.40
N TYR A 38 8.54 -8.40 -0.15
CA TYR A 38 7.59 -7.95 0.88
C TYR A 38 8.26 -7.76 2.24
N PHE A 39 9.26 -8.57 2.57
CA PHE A 39 10.10 -8.39 3.76
C PHE A 39 10.78 -7.01 3.82
N HIS A 40 11.48 -6.58 2.77
CA HIS A 40 12.18 -5.29 2.78
C HIS A 40 11.21 -4.11 2.83
N ILE A 41 10.10 -4.22 2.11
CA ILE A 41 9.07 -3.19 2.09
C ILE A 41 8.35 -3.12 3.45
N GLY A 42 8.02 -4.28 4.04
CA GLY A 42 7.43 -4.39 5.36
C GLY A 42 8.31 -3.78 6.46
N GLN A 43 9.63 -3.95 6.38
CA GLN A 43 10.58 -3.26 7.27
C GLN A 43 10.55 -1.74 7.09
N ASN A 44 10.48 -1.24 5.85
CA ASN A 44 10.49 0.20 5.56
C ASN A 44 9.21 0.91 6.02
N TYR A 45 8.05 0.25 5.88
CA TYR A 45 6.74 0.81 6.20
C TYR A 45 6.16 0.31 7.54
N GLY A 46 6.91 -0.48 8.31
CA GLY A 46 6.49 -0.99 9.62
C GLY A 46 5.27 -1.92 9.56
N ILE A 47 5.17 -2.73 8.50
CA ILE A 47 4.10 -3.69 8.23
C ILE A 47 4.67 -5.11 8.29
N SER A 48 3.94 -6.01 8.94
CA SER A 48 4.28 -7.43 8.98
C SER A 48 3.59 -8.18 7.85
N GLU A 49 4.29 -9.12 7.24
CA GLU A 49 3.74 -10.11 6.32
C GLU A 49 3.07 -11.24 7.13
N SER A 50 1.96 -10.95 7.81
CA SER A 50 1.25 -11.91 8.68
C SER A 50 -0.26 -11.86 8.49
#